data_AF-A0A2E3ZG00-F1
#
_entry.id   AF-A0A2E3ZG00-F1
#
_cell.length_a   1.000
_cell.length_b   1.000
_cell.length_c   1.000
_cell.angle_alpha   90.00
_cell.angle_beta   90.00
_cell.angle_gamma   90.00
#
_symmetry.space_group_name_H-M   'P 1'
#
loop_
_entity.id
_entity.type
_entity.pdbx_description
1 polymer ?
#
loop_
_entity_poly.entity_id
_entity_poly.type
_entity_poly.pdbx_seq_one_letter_code
_entity_poly.pdbx_strand_id
1 'polypeptide(L)'
;MSDRVFKAVVNDSKTKMERENAKGDKRTYSPSYQTEVSGNNYNALLGKKIGDDVSGINIHDDMNGYTLRITGGSDKTGTPMRPDLHGAGVNAVLVGPGTGYKGKRYVRKNGKVYRYKYDGIRRRRNLRGNTISVDTRQINLTVVEKGARSLGDIFGAGESSDE
;
A
#
# COMPACT_ATOMS: atom_id res chain seq x y z
N MET A 1 0.41 -4.78 -26.53
CA MET A 1 0.59 -5.53 -25.26
C MET A 1 0.57 -4.50 -24.16
N SER A 2 -0.36 -4.57 -23.20
CA SER A 2 -0.45 -3.57 -22.14
C SER A 2 0.82 -3.60 -21.29
N ASP A 3 1.47 -2.45 -21.12
CA ASP A 3 2.61 -2.33 -20.22
C ASP A 3 2.22 -2.77 -18.81
N ARG A 4 2.95 -3.76 -18.31
CA ARG A 4 2.74 -4.32 -16.97
C ARG A 4 3.44 -3.40 -15.99
N VAL A 5 2.65 -2.55 -15.34
CA VAL A 5 3.13 -1.53 -14.40
C VAL A 5 2.51 -1.74 -13.02
N PHE A 6 3.35 -1.73 -11.99
CA PHE A 6 2.91 -1.60 -10.60
C PHE A 6 3.01 -0.14 -10.15
N LYS A 7 2.02 0.31 -9.39
CA LYS A 7 2.16 1.53 -8.57
C LYS A 7 2.79 1.14 -7.24
N ALA A 8 4.03 1.53 -7.01
CA ALA A 8 4.70 1.34 -5.72
C ALA A 8 4.50 2.58 -4.86
N VAL A 9 4.02 2.38 -3.63
CA VAL A 9 3.89 3.45 -2.62
C VAL A 9 4.90 3.20 -1.53
N VAL A 10 5.92 4.05 -1.44
CA VAL A 10 7.00 3.99 -0.46
C VAL A 10 6.65 4.87 0.74
N ASN A 11 6.46 4.26 1.90
CA ASN A 11 6.18 4.97 3.14
C ASN A 11 7.46 5.14 3.97
N ASP A 12 7.84 6.39 4.24
CA ASP A 12 8.91 6.70 5.18
C ASP A 12 8.32 6.92 6.58
N SER A 13 8.25 5.84 7.35
CA SER A 13 7.72 5.88 8.72
C SER A 13 8.63 6.62 9.71
N LYS A 14 9.93 6.78 9.38
CA LYS A 14 10.96 7.33 10.27
C LYS A 14 11.06 8.85 10.16
N THR A 15 10.90 9.40 8.96
CA THR A 15 10.89 10.87 8.78
C THR A 15 9.58 11.45 9.28
N LYS A 16 9.68 12.54 10.06
CA LYS A 16 8.56 13.29 10.60
C LYS A 16 8.62 14.71 10.05
N MET A 17 7.61 15.06 9.27
CA MET A 17 7.42 16.40 8.72
C MET A 17 6.28 17.08 9.45
N GLU A 18 6.34 18.40 9.57
CA GLU A 18 5.27 19.19 10.17
C GLU A 18 4.53 19.95 9.10
N ARG A 19 3.20 20.03 9.25
CA ARG A 19 2.36 20.94 8.48
C ARG A 19 1.42 21.67 9.41
N GLU A 20 1.12 22.90 9.08
CA GLU A 20 0.19 23.75 9.83
C GLU A 20 -1.16 23.74 9.12
N ASN A 21 -2.25 23.56 9.87
CA ASN A 21 -3.59 23.77 9.32
C ASN A 21 -3.90 25.27 9.25
N ALA A 22 -4.90 25.66 8.47
CA ALA A 22 -5.39 27.06 8.40
C ALA A 22 -5.82 27.68 9.75
N LYS A 23 -5.92 26.88 10.82
CA LYS A 23 -6.23 27.31 12.20
C LYS A 23 -5.00 27.46 13.11
N GLY A 24 -3.79 27.25 12.59
CA GLY A 24 -2.54 27.32 13.37
C GLY A 24 -2.12 26.02 14.05
N ASP A 25 -2.93 24.96 13.96
CA ASP A 25 -2.61 23.67 14.57
C ASP A 25 -1.50 22.95 13.79
N LYS A 26 -0.35 22.74 14.42
CA LYS A 26 0.75 21.92 13.88
C LYS A 26 0.41 20.44 13.97
N ARG A 27 0.56 19.72 12.85
CA ARG A 27 0.40 18.26 12.78
C ARG A 27 1.64 17.62 12.18
N THR A 28 2.20 16.67 12.90
CA THR A 28 3.28 15.82 12.42
C THR A 28 2.72 14.73 11.50
N TYR A 29 3.35 14.51 10.37
CA TYR A 29 3.03 13.41 9.45
C TYR A 29 4.32 12.71 8.96
N SER A 30 4.15 11.50 8.45
CA SER A 30 5.20 10.75 7.76
C SER A 30 4.92 10.78 6.27
N PRO A 31 5.89 11.17 5.42
CA PRO A 31 5.67 11.29 3.99
C PRO A 31 5.57 9.92 3.32
N SER A 32 4.82 9.89 2.22
CA SER A 32 4.68 8.73 1.34
C SER A 32 4.87 9.18 -0.11
N TYR A 33 5.64 8.41 -0.87
CA TYR A 33 5.95 8.72 -2.26
C TYR A 33 5.45 7.61 -3.17
N GLN A 34 4.91 7.98 -4.33
CA GLN A 34 4.43 7.03 -5.33
C GLN A 34 5.36 6.99 -6.52
N THR A 35 5.60 5.81 -7.06
CA THR A 35 6.40 5.61 -8.27
C THR A 35 5.84 4.47 -9.10
N GLU A 36 6.06 4.52 -10.41
CA GLU A 36 5.63 3.50 -11.34
C GLU A 36 6.79 2.56 -11.67
N VAL A 37 6.59 1.27 -11.44
CA VAL A 37 7.61 0.24 -11.66
C VAL A 37 7.21 -0.58 -12.89
N SER A 38 8.07 -0.56 -13.91
CA SER A 38 7.88 -1.26 -15.18
C SER A 38 9.11 -2.10 -15.56
N GLY A 39 9.01 -2.87 -16.65
CA GLY A 39 10.16 -3.57 -17.25
C GLY A 39 10.82 -4.63 -16.37
N ASN A 40 12.14 -4.57 -16.22
CA ASN A 40 12.92 -5.56 -15.47
C ASN A 40 12.63 -5.54 -13.96
N ASN A 41 12.43 -4.35 -13.41
CA ASN A 41 12.10 -4.12 -12.01
C ASN A 41 10.75 -4.76 -11.65
N TYR A 42 9.79 -4.73 -12.56
CA TYR A 42 8.51 -5.43 -12.42
C TYR A 42 8.70 -6.94 -12.25
N ASN A 43 9.53 -7.56 -13.08
CA ASN A 43 9.76 -9.01 -13.05
C ASN A 43 10.48 -9.45 -11.75
N ALA A 44 11.35 -8.61 -11.20
CA ALA A 44 12.04 -8.88 -9.93
C ALA A 44 11.09 -8.93 -8.71
N LEU A 45 9.94 -8.24 -8.80
CA LEU A 45 8.94 -8.18 -7.74
C LEU A 45 7.91 -9.33 -7.80
N LEU A 46 7.78 -10.00 -8.94
CA LEU A 46 6.87 -11.14 -9.07
C LEU A 46 7.32 -12.31 -8.18
N GLY A 47 6.36 -12.95 -7.52
CA GLY A 47 6.63 -14.09 -6.63
C GLY A 47 7.11 -13.70 -5.22
N LYS A 48 7.45 -12.43 -4.98
CA LYS A 48 7.70 -11.93 -3.62
C LYS A 48 6.42 -11.94 -2.79
N LYS A 49 6.57 -12.09 -1.48
CA LYS A 49 5.46 -12.14 -0.53
C LYS A 49 5.37 -10.87 0.31
N ILE A 50 4.18 -10.62 0.85
CA ILE A 50 4.02 -9.63 1.92
C ILE A 50 4.86 -10.08 3.13
N GLY A 51 5.69 -9.17 3.63
CA GLY A 51 6.65 -9.40 4.70
C GLY A 51 8.09 -9.49 4.21
N ASP A 52 8.31 -9.74 2.92
CA ASP A 52 9.66 -9.84 2.35
C ASP A 52 10.31 -8.46 2.25
N ASP A 53 11.63 -8.46 2.41
CA ASP A 53 12.48 -7.29 2.19
C ASP A 53 13.02 -7.29 0.76
N VAL A 54 13.00 -6.13 0.12
CA VAL A 54 13.38 -5.89 -1.27
C VAL A 54 14.32 -4.69 -1.32
N SER A 55 15.35 -4.78 -2.16
CA SER A 55 16.25 -3.65 -2.41
C SER A 55 15.53 -2.55 -3.18
N GLY A 56 15.75 -1.29 -2.77
CA GLY A 56 15.17 -0.10 -3.38
C GLY A 56 15.47 0.05 -4.86
N ILE A 57 16.58 -0.52 -5.35
CA ILE A 57 16.94 -0.53 -6.77
C ILE A 57 15.87 -1.21 -7.66
N ASN A 58 15.16 -2.20 -7.10
CA ASN A 58 14.08 -2.89 -7.83
C ASN A 58 12.79 -2.07 -7.90
N ILE A 59 12.75 -0.90 -7.25
CA ILE A 59 11.60 0.02 -7.26
C ILE A 59 11.95 1.22 -8.12
N HIS A 60 13.08 1.87 -7.84
CA HIS A 60 13.54 3.04 -8.58
C HIS A 60 15.07 3.08 -8.59
N ASP A 61 15.66 3.50 -9.71
CA ASP A 61 17.11 3.44 -9.92
C ASP A 61 17.88 4.33 -8.92
N ASP A 62 17.29 5.46 -8.52
CA ASP A 62 17.88 6.37 -7.52
C ASP A 62 17.75 5.90 -6.05
N MET A 63 17.04 4.80 -5.79
CA MET A 63 16.87 4.25 -4.43
C MET A 63 17.98 3.25 -4.06
N ASN A 64 19.23 3.60 -4.35
CA ASN A 64 20.37 2.77 -3.98
C ASN A 64 20.64 2.80 -2.46
N GLY A 65 20.95 1.63 -1.89
CA GLY A 65 21.18 1.45 -0.45
C GLY A 65 19.92 1.45 0.42
N TYR A 66 18.72 1.50 -0.19
CA TYR A 66 17.46 1.37 0.56
C TYR A 66 17.05 -0.10 0.69
N THR A 67 16.61 -0.47 1.89
CA THR A 67 15.94 -1.76 2.14
C THR A 67 14.47 -1.47 2.45
N LEU A 68 13.57 -2.03 1.63
CA LEU A 68 12.13 -1.80 1.71
C LEU A 68 11.39 -3.09 2.04
N ARG A 69 10.44 -3.02 2.96
CA ARG A 69 9.56 -4.15 3.31
C ARG A 69 8.23 -4.06 2.60
N ILE A 70 7.80 -5.16 1.99
CA ILE A 70 6.45 -5.27 1.41
C ILE A 70 5.43 -5.44 2.53
N THR A 71 4.55 -4.45 2.71
CA THR A 71 3.53 -4.47 3.77
C THR A 71 2.16 -4.91 3.28
N GLY A 72 1.89 -4.76 1.97
CA GLY A 72 0.61 -5.11 1.39
C GLY A 72 0.49 -4.63 -0.05
N GLY A 73 -0.72 -4.68 -0.56
CA GLY A 73 -1.03 -4.24 -1.92
C GLY A 73 -2.50 -4.41 -2.25
N SER A 74 -2.84 -4.05 -3.48
CA SER A 74 -4.18 -4.22 -4.04
C SER A 74 -4.13 -4.81 -5.44
N ASP A 75 -5.18 -5.55 -5.76
CA ASP A 75 -5.47 -6.10 -7.07
C ASP A 75 -6.00 -5.00 -8.02
N LYS A 76 -6.01 -5.27 -9.33
CA LYS A 76 -6.68 -4.46 -10.37
C LYS A 76 -8.14 -4.15 -10.02
N THR A 77 -8.82 -5.06 -9.34
CA THR A 77 -10.22 -4.91 -8.90
C THR A 77 -10.39 -4.14 -7.58
N GLY A 78 -9.29 -3.68 -6.98
CA GLY A 78 -9.28 -3.05 -5.65
C GLY A 78 -9.36 -4.05 -4.49
N THR A 79 -9.29 -5.36 -4.77
CA THR A 79 -9.25 -6.40 -3.72
C THR A 79 -7.94 -6.29 -2.94
N PRO A 80 -7.97 -6.14 -1.60
CA PRO A 80 -6.76 -6.03 -0.82
C PRO A 80 -6.05 -7.38 -0.69
N MET A 81 -4.72 -7.34 -0.71
CA MET A 81 -3.88 -8.49 -0.39
C MET A 81 -3.81 -8.70 1.12
N ARG A 82 -3.81 -9.97 1.56
CA ARG A 82 -3.73 -10.32 2.99
C ARG A 82 -2.53 -11.24 3.26
N PRO A 83 -1.69 -10.93 4.28
CA PRO A 83 -0.48 -11.71 4.57
C PRO A 83 -0.78 -13.18 4.94
N ASP A 84 -1.91 -13.43 5.62
CA ASP A 84 -2.30 -14.77 6.09
C ASP A 84 -2.66 -15.74 4.97
N LEU A 85 -3.01 -15.23 3.78
CA LEU A 85 -3.48 -16.04 2.66
C LEU A 85 -2.32 -16.36 1.73
N HIS A 86 -2.03 -17.64 1.54
CA HIS A 86 -0.91 -18.07 0.73
C HIS A 86 -1.26 -18.05 -0.76
N GLY A 87 -0.29 -17.64 -1.58
CA GLY A 87 -0.37 -17.68 -3.03
C GLY A 87 -0.81 -16.36 -3.67
N ALA A 88 -0.97 -16.38 -4.99
CA ALA A 88 -1.32 -15.21 -5.79
C ALA A 88 -2.83 -15.05 -6.05
N GLY A 89 -3.60 -16.12 -5.80
CA GLY A 89 -5.02 -16.19 -6.15
C GLY A 89 -5.93 -15.39 -5.22
N VAL A 90 -7.20 -15.29 -5.63
CA VAL A 90 -8.27 -14.69 -4.83
C VAL A 90 -9.04 -15.81 -4.12
N ASN A 91 -9.11 -15.74 -2.79
CA ASN A 91 -9.76 -16.73 -1.96
C ASN A 91 -10.96 -16.14 -1.22
N ALA A 92 -12.06 -16.89 -1.15
CA ALA A 92 -13.28 -16.48 -0.46
C ALA A 92 -13.26 -16.93 1.01
N VAL A 93 -12.88 -16.02 1.91
CA VAL A 93 -12.58 -16.32 3.33
C VAL A 93 -13.60 -15.65 4.26
N LEU A 94 -13.96 -16.34 5.34
CA LEU A 94 -14.81 -15.78 6.39
C LEU A 94 -13.98 -14.91 7.34
N VAL A 95 -14.09 -13.59 7.18
CA VAL A 95 -13.27 -12.62 7.91
C VAL A 95 -14.05 -11.86 8.97
N GLY A 96 -13.39 -11.61 10.10
CA GLY A 96 -13.82 -10.64 11.11
C GLY A 96 -13.34 -9.21 10.79
N PRO A 97 -13.48 -8.27 11.74
CA PRO A 97 -12.98 -6.92 11.59
C PRO A 97 -11.45 -6.90 11.41
N GLY A 98 -10.95 -6.32 10.32
CA GLY A 98 -9.52 -6.28 9.98
C GLY A 98 -9.26 -5.81 8.54
N THR A 99 -8.25 -6.40 7.90
CA THR A 99 -7.88 -6.14 6.51
C THR A 99 -8.99 -6.61 5.56
N GLY A 100 -9.47 -5.72 4.69
CA GLY A 100 -10.55 -5.98 3.74
C GLY A 100 -11.98 -6.01 4.32
N TYR A 101 -12.16 -5.99 5.65
CA TYR A 101 -13.48 -5.85 6.26
C TYR A 101 -13.43 -5.09 7.58
N LYS A 102 -14.06 -3.90 7.64
CA LYS A 102 -14.02 -3.04 8.86
C LYS A 102 -15.02 -3.42 9.95
N GLY A 103 -15.76 -4.52 9.83
CA GLY A 103 -16.67 -4.99 10.89
C GLY A 103 -17.82 -4.03 11.24
N LYS A 104 -18.27 -3.21 10.28
CA LYS A 104 -19.28 -2.17 10.50
C LYS A 104 -20.58 -2.53 9.81
N ARG A 105 -21.70 -2.30 10.49
CA ARG A 105 -23.04 -2.33 9.91
C ARG A 105 -23.58 -0.91 9.86
N TYR A 106 -23.97 -0.47 8.66
CA TYR A 106 -24.66 0.79 8.46
C TYR A 106 -26.16 0.55 8.61
N VAL A 107 -26.80 1.28 9.51
CA VAL A 107 -28.24 1.19 9.76
C VAL A 107 -28.82 2.59 9.58
N ARG A 108 -29.82 2.70 8.71
CA ARG A 108 -30.56 3.96 8.50
C ARG A 108 -31.70 4.02 9.51
N LYS A 109 -31.77 5.10 10.29
CA LYS A 109 -32.85 5.37 11.24
C LYS A 109 -33.12 6.88 11.28
N ASN A 110 -34.39 7.30 11.26
CA ASN A 110 -34.80 8.71 11.32
C ASN A 110 -34.03 9.62 10.34
N GLY A 111 -33.89 9.20 9.08
CA GLY A 111 -33.16 9.96 8.04
C GLY A 111 -31.64 10.03 8.20
N LYS A 112 -31.07 9.43 9.25
CA LYS A 112 -29.62 9.44 9.53
C LYS A 112 -29.00 8.05 9.38
N VAL A 113 -27.74 8.00 8.94
CA VAL A 113 -26.95 6.76 8.82
C VAL A 113 -26.13 6.58 10.10
N TYR A 114 -26.44 5.53 10.85
CA TYR A 114 -25.70 5.14 12.04
C TYR A 114 -24.73 4.01 11.71
N ARG A 115 -23.54 4.05 12.30
CA ARG A 115 -22.49 3.05 12.13
C ARG A 115 -22.34 2.25 13.41
N TYR A 116 -22.82 1.01 13.40
CA TYR A 116 -22.68 0.08 14.51
C TYR A 116 -21.49 -0.85 14.30
N LYS A 117 -20.77 -1.14 15.39
CA LYS A 117 -19.74 -2.18 15.47
C LYS A 117 -20.17 -3.16 16.56
N TYR A 118 -20.74 -4.28 16.15
CA TYR A 118 -21.03 -5.36 17.08
C TYR A 118 -19.82 -6.29 17.13
N ASP A 119 -19.57 -6.85 18.31
CA ASP A 119 -18.54 -7.86 18.45
C ASP A 119 -18.96 -9.16 17.73
N GLY A 120 -17.97 -9.92 17.24
CA GLY A 120 -18.20 -11.19 16.57
C GLY A 120 -18.81 -11.13 15.16
N ILE A 121 -19.00 -9.95 14.54
CA ILE A 121 -19.48 -9.91 13.15
C ILE A 121 -18.42 -10.46 12.19
N ARG A 122 -18.82 -11.48 11.43
CA ARG A 122 -18.02 -12.06 10.36
C ARG A 122 -18.75 -11.95 9.02
N ARG A 123 -18.00 -11.79 7.93
CA ARG A 123 -18.53 -11.78 6.57
C ARG A 123 -17.61 -12.53 5.62
N ARG A 124 -18.17 -13.33 4.72
CA ARG A 124 -17.40 -13.95 3.63
C ARG A 124 -16.99 -12.87 2.63
N ARG A 125 -15.70 -12.76 2.37
CA ARG A 125 -15.10 -11.79 1.44
C ARG A 125 -14.05 -12.47 0.57
N ASN A 126 -13.98 -12.00 -0.66
CA ASN A 126 -12.89 -12.34 -1.57
C ASN A 126 -11.70 -11.46 -1.21
N LEU A 127 -10.57 -12.09 -0.94
CA LEU A 127 -9.31 -11.44 -0.60
C LEU A 127 -8.20 -12.06 -1.42
N ARG A 128 -7.23 -11.26 -1.81
CA ARG A 128 -6.07 -11.76 -2.56
C ARG A 128 -5.04 -12.32 -1.60
N GLY A 129 -4.32 -13.34 -2.04
CA GLY A 129 -3.21 -13.90 -1.30
C GLY A 129 -2.02 -12.93 -1.15
N ASN A 130 -0.99 -13.42 -0.47
CA ASN A 130 0.18 -12.65 -0.06
C ASN A 130 1.26 -12.56 -1.12
N THR A 131 1.19 -13.35 -2.20
CA THR A 131 2.18 -13.35 -3.28
C THR A 131 1.85 -12.31 -4.34
N ILE A 132 2.83 -11.50 -4.71
CA ILE A 132 2.73 -10.52 -5.79
C ILE A 132 2.68 -11.25 -7.13
N SER A 133 1.75 -10.82 -7.97
CA SER A 133 1.47 -11.47 -9.25
C SER A 133 1.06 -10.44 -10.30
N VAL A 134 0.79 -10.92 -11.51
CA VAL A 134 0.52 -10.06 -12.67
C VAL A 134 -0.75 -9.21 -12.53
N ASP A 135 -1.67 -9.59 -11.64
CA ASP A 135 -2.87 -8.80 -11.38
C ASP A 135 -2.77 -7.86 -10.20
N THR A 136 -1.63 -7.85 -9.49
CA THR A 136 -1.38 -6.78 -8.52
C THR A 136 -1.29 -5.45 -9.27
N ARG A 137 -1.97 -4.41 -8.77
CA ARG A 137 -1.90 -3.05 -9.36
C ARG A 137 -1.06 -2.12 -8.50
N GLN A 138 -1.16 -2.24 -7.18
CA GLN A 138 -0.41 -1.41 -6.25
C GLN A 138 0.29 -2.27 -5.20
N ILE A 139 1.51 -1.87 -4.84
CA ILE A 139 2.30 -2.47 -3.76
C ILE A 139 2.62 -1.38 -2.74
N ASN A 140 2.45 -1.68 -1.46
CA ASN A 140 2.74 -0.78 -0.35
C ASN A 140 4.03 -1.21 0.33
N LEU A 141 5.00 -0.31 0.36
CA LEU A 141 6.34 -0.54 0.89
C LEU A 141 6.58 0.34 2.11
N THR A 142 7.40 -0.14 3.04
CA THR A 142 7.88 0.66 4.18
C THR A 142 9.40 0.61 4.23
N VAL A 143 10.02 1.76 4.47
CA VAL A 143 11.48 1.87 4.57
C VAL A 143 11.97 1.23 5.88
N VAL A 144 12.80 0.20 5.76
CA VAL A 144 13.48 -0.44 6.89
C VAL A 144 14.83 0.24 7.12
N GLU A 145 15.63 0.34 6.07
CA GLU A 145 16.95 0.97 6.08
C GLU A 145 17.00 2.10 5.06
N LYS A 146 17.60 3.22 5.48
CA LYS A 146 17.74 4.41 4.65
C LYS A 146 19.02 4.33 3.83
N GLY A 147 18.91 4.61 2.54
CA GLY A 147 20.04 4.77 1.65
C GLY A 147 20.69 6.15 1.73
N ALA A 148 21.59 6.44 0.79
CA ALA A 148 22.44 7.61 0.82
C ALA A 148 21.73 8.94 0.48
N ARG A 149 20.74 8.91 -0.43
CA ARG A 149 19.97 10.10 -0.84
C ARG A 149 18.64 10.17 -0.11
N SER A 150 18.14 11.36 0.22
CA SER A 150 16.85 11.52 0.87
C SER A 150 15.69 11.21 -0.08
N LEU A 151 14.59 10.65 0.43
CA LEU A 151 13.41 10.34 -0.39
C LEU A 151 12.71 11.60 -0.91
N GLY A 152 12.84 12.72 -0.19
CA GLY A 152 12.34 14.02 -0.64
C GLY A 152 13.05 14.52 -1.89
N ASP A 153 14.35 14.27 -2.03
CA ASP A 153 15.08 14.67 -3.23
C ASP A 153 14.81 13.73 -4.41
N ILE A 154 14.60 12.44 -4.14
CA ILE A 154 14.33 11.43 -5.16
C ILE A 154 12.93 11.62 -5.77
N PHE A 155 11.94 11.99 -4.96
CA PHE A 155 10.54 12.05 -5.39
C PHE A 155 9.92 13.46 -5.36
N GLY A 156 10.58 14.44 -4.73
CA GLY A 156 10.05 15.80 -4.51
C GLY A 156 10.35 16.80 -5.62
N ALA A 157 11.00 16.39 -6.72
CA ALA A 157 11.19 17.22 -7.90
C ALA A 157 10.03 17.11 -8.93
N GLY A 158 8.81 16.81 -8.48
CA GLY A 158 7.70 16.42 -9.36
C GLY A 158 6.30 16.91 -8.97
N GLU A 159 6.17 18.06 -8.30
CA GLU A 159 4.94 18.88 -8.38
C GLU A 159 5.11 19.94 -9.49
N SER A 160 5.35 19.50 -10.72
CA SER A 160 5.06 20.29 -11.93
C SER A 160 4.82 19.34 -13.10
N SER A 161 3.78 19.64 -13.88
CA SER A 161 3.26 18.96 -15.08
C SER A 161 2.62 17.58 -14.88
N ASP A 162 1.29 17.56 -14.86
CA ASP A 162 0.50 16.92 -15.93
C ASP A 162 -0.93 17.48 -15.92
N GLU A 163 -1.24 18.21 -17.01
CA GLU A 163 -2.59 18.61 -17.45
C GLU A 163 -3.38 17.41 -18.01
#